data_AF-A0A1Z8QDL0-F1
#
_entry.id   AF-A0A1Z8QDL0-F1
#
_cell.length_a   1.000
_cell.length_b   1.000
_cell.length_c   1.000
_cell.angle_alpha   90.00
_cell.angle_beta   90.00
_cell.angle_gamma   90.00
#
_symmetry.space_group_name_H-M   'P 1'
#
loop_
_entity.id
_entity.type
_entity.pdbx_description
1 polymer ?
#
loop_
_entity_poly.entity_id
_entity_poly.type
_entity_poly.pdbx_seq_one_letter_code
_entity_poly.pdbx_strand_id
1 'polypeptide(L)'
;EEVAKTASKVSSIPKVRESILNIQRAFNKEPGLIAEGRDMGSVIFPEAGVKIFLTASIETRAQRRFKQLKDRTFNVSLPALIKDLDARDKRDKSRKSSPLIIPEGALVIETDDLSIIQVKNIVKDKVNKTYGTNI
;
A
#
# COMPACT_ATOMS: atom_id res chain seq x y z
N GLU A 1 5.45 -15.45 5.06
CA GLU A 1 5.40 -14.39 6.10
C GLU A 1 6.75 -13.88 6.56
N GLU A 2 7.76 -14.72 6.79
CA GLU A 2 9.06 -14.28 7.32
C GLU A 2 9.75 -13.20 6.48
N VAL A 3 9.84 -13.39 5.15
CA VAL A 3 10.41 -12.41 4.21
C VAL A 3 9.73 -11.03 4.33
N ALA A 4 8.40 -11.00 4.46
CA ALA A 4 7.64 -9.75 4.58
C ALA A 4 7.96 -9.02 5.91
N LYS A 5 8.15 -9.77 7.00
CA LYS A 5 8.56 -9.21 8.31
C LYS A 5 9.95 -8.60 8.22
N THR A 6 10.90 -9.31 7.62
CA THR A 6 12.28 -8.85 7.44
C THR A 6 12.33 -7.62 6.56
N ALA A 7 11.62 -7.62 5.43
CA ALA A 7 11.52 -6.46 4.54
C ALA A 7 10.99 -5.21 5.27
N SER A 8 9.96 -5.35 6.12
CA SER A 8 9.45 -4.22 6.92
C SER A 8 10.52 -3.68 7.89
N LYS A 9 11.28 -4.54 8.57
CA LYS A 9 12.37 -4.11 9.46
C LYS A 9 13.47 -3.38 8.68
N VAL A 10 13.95 -3.97 7.59
CA VAL A 10 15.01 -3.39 6.74
C VAL A 10 14.58 -2.03 6.16
N SER A 11 13.30 -1.90 5.76
CA SER A 11 12.78 -0.66 5.18
C SER A 11 12.68 0.52 6.15
N SER A 12 12.86 0.30 7.47
CA SER A 12 12.92 1.37 8.47
C SER A 12 14.30 2.02 8.58
N ILE A 13 15.33 1.45 7.94
CA ILE A 13 16.70 1.98 7.96
C ILE A 13 16.79 3.13 6.92
N PRO A 14 17.06 4.38 7.32
CA PRO A 14 17.07 5.53 6.40
C PRO A 14 18.00 5.35 5.20
N LYS A 15 19.24 4.87 5.42
CA LYS A 15 20.22 4.62 4.36
C LYS A 15 19.75 3.63 3.30
N VAL A 16 18.96 2.62 3.70
CA VAL A 16 18.37 1.65 2.75
C VAL A 16 17.28 2.31 1.91
N ARG A 17 16.52 3.24 2.49
CA ARG A 17 15.50 3.99 1.73
C ARG A 17 16.14 4.97 0.75
N GLU A 18 17.14 5.71 1.21
CA GLU A 18 17.89 6.66 0.38
C GLU A 18 18.53 5.96 -0.83
N SER A 19 19.09 4.76 -0.65
CA SER A 19 19.76 4.04 -1.74
C SER A 19 18.81 3.58 -2.86
N ILE A 20 17.54 3.33 -2.56
CA ILE A 20 16.56 2.87 -3.56
C ILE A 20 15.65 3.98 -4.08
N LEU A 21 15.67 5.18 -3.48
CA LEU A 21 14.75 6.28 -3.82
C LEU A 21 14.87 6.68 -5.30
N ASN A 22 16.10 6.83 -5.80
CA ASN A 22 16.34 7.20 -7.20
C ASN A 22 15.92 6.09 -8.16
N ILE A 23 16.11 4.82 -7.76
CA ILE A 23 15.66 3.67 -8.54
C ILE A 23 14.14 3.69 -8.68
N GLN A 24 13.41 3.92 -7.59
CA GLN A 24 11.95 4.02 -7.60
C GLN A 24 11.47 5.16 -8.50
N ARG A 25 12.06 6.35 -8.39
CA ARG A 25 11.70 7.50 -9.22
C ARG A 25 11.98 7.27 -10.71
N ALA A 26 13.03 6.52 -11.04
CA ALA A 26 13.38 6.20 -12.41
C ALA A 26 12.35 5.30 -13.13
N PHE A 27 11.41 4.67 -12.41
CA PHE A 27 10.29 3.95 -13.04
C PHE A 27 9.24 4.87 -13.65
N ASN A 28 9.20 6.15 -13.29
CA ASN A 28 8.25 7.09 -13.87
C ASN A 28 8.69 7.50 -15.27
N LYS A 29 8.17 6.78 -16.28
CA LYS A 29 8.46 6.97 -17.70
C LYS A 29 7.15 6.94 -18.48
N GLU A 30 7.17 7.53 -19.67
CA GLU A 30 6.06 7.42 -20.62
C GLU A 30 5.71 5.94 -20.91
N PRO A 31 4.41 5.61 -21.09
CA PRO A 31 3.25 6.50 -21.10
C PRO A 31 2.70 6.85 -19.69
N GLY A 32 3.33 6.37 -18.62
CA GLY A 32 2.92 6.61 -17.24
C GLY A 32 3.30 5.46 -16.31
N LEU A 33 2.99 5.62 -15.02
CA LEU A 33 3.31 4.66 -13.97
C LEU A 33 2.16 4.52 -12.97
N ILE A 34 1.81 3.27 -12.64
CA ILE A 34 1.06 2.94 -11.42
C ILE A 34 2.06 2.43 -10.39
N ALA A 35 2.24 3.21 -9.31
CA ALA A 35 3.15 2.86 -8.23
C ALA A 35 2.37 2.41 -6.98
N GLU A 36 2.61 1.18 -6.53
CA GLU A 36 2.05 0.63 -5.28
C GLU A 36 3.10 0.67 -4.17
N GLY A 37 2.73 1.18 -3.00
CA GLY A 37 3.62 1.18 -1.84
C GLY A 37 3.08 1.95 -0.64
N ARG A 38 3.94 2.15 0.36
CA ARG A 38 3.56 2.80 1.63
C ARG A 38 3.65 4.33 1.62
N ASP A 39 4.56 4.87 0.83
CA ASP A 39 4.88 6.30 0.80
C ASP A 39 5.03 6.84 -0.64
N MET A 40 4.38 6.17 -1.60
CA MET A 40 4.44 6.54 -3.01
C MET A 40 3.92 7.95 -3.23
N GLY A 41 2.73 8.28 -2.74
CA GLY A 41 2.14 9.61 -2.94
C GLY A 41 2.60 10.69 -1.96
N SER A 42 3.28 10.32 -0.87
CA SER A 42 3.71 11.28 0.18
C SER A 42 5.20 11.62 0.11
N VAL A 43 6.05 10.74 -0.43
CA VAL A 43 7.51 10.94 -0.45
C VAL A 43 8.10 10.71 -1.83
N ILE A 44 7.76 9.60 -2.48
CA ILE A 44 8.44 9.19 -3.71
C ILE A 44 7.96 10.04 -4.89
N PHE A 45 6.64 10.18 -5.03
CA PHE A 45 5.91 10.92 -6.07
C PHE A 45 4.87 11.88 -5.44
N PRO A 46 5.31 12.91 -4.70
CA PRO A 46 4.40 13.89 -4.11
C PRO A 46 3.60 14.68 -5.16
N GLU A 47 4.11 14.79 -6.39
CA GLU A 47 3.44 15.47 -7.50
C GLU A 47 2.55 14.55 -8.35
N ALA A 48 2.29 13.31 -7.90
CA ALA A 48 1.42 12.40 -8.63
C ALA A 48 0.02 13.00 -8.81
N GLY A 49 -0.47 13.08 -10.06
CA GLY A 49 -1.77 13.66 -10.37
C GLY A 49 -2.95 12.86 -9.80
N VAL A 50 -2.77 11.55 -9.60
CA VAL A 50 -3.72 10.69 -8.87
C VAL A 50 -3.01 9.99 -7.71
N LYS A 51 -3.56 10.17 -6.51
CA LYS A 51 -3.12 9.49 -5.29
C LYS A 51 -4.31 8.76 -4.67
N ILE A 52 -4.10 7.51 -4.27
CA ILE A 52 -5.15 6.65 -3.70
C ILE A 52 -4.60 6.02 -2.43
N PHE A 53 -5.37 6.12 -1.35
CA PHE A 53 -5.05 5.51 -0.07
C PHE A 53 -6.11 4.47 0.28
N LEU A 54 -5.77 3.19 0.12
CA LEU A 54 -6.66 2.09 0.47
C LEU A 54 -6.49 1.75 1.95
N THR A 55 -7.60 1.69 2.68
CA THR A 55 -7.63 1.26 4.08
C THR A 55 -8.69 0.19 4.32
N ALA A 56 -8.53 -0.56 5.41
CA ALA A 56 -9.52 -1.47 5.94
C ALA A 56 -9.20 -1.80 7.40
N SER A 57 -10.20 -2.28 8.14
CA SER A 57 -10.01 -2.82 9.49
C SER A 57 -8.92 -3.91 9.53
N ILE A 58 -8.31 -4.08 10.70
CA ILE A 58 -7.28 -5.11 10.90
C ILE A 58 -7.88 -6.51 10.74
N GLU A 59 -9.13 -6.68 11.16
CA GLU A 59 -9.93 -7.89 11.06
C GLU A 59 -10.14 -8.27 9.59
N THR A 60 -10.66 -7.34 8.77
CA THR A 60 -10.87 -7.58 7.33
C THR A 60 -9.56 -7.92 6.63
N ARG A 61 -8.47 -7.20 6.93
CA ARG A 61 -7.15 -7.48 6.31
C ARG A 61 -6.60 -8.84 6.73
N ALA A 62 -6.72 -9.19 8.00
CA ALA A 62 -6.29 -10.49 8.51
C ALA A 62 -7.09 -11.64 7.91
N GLN A 63 -8.42 -11.50 7.79
CA GLN A 63 -9.27 -12.49 7.13
C GLN A 63 -8.93 -12.68 5.65
N ARG A 64 -8.75 -11.57 4.90
CA ARG A 64 -8.31 -11.62 3.50
C ARG A 64 -6.96 -12.32 3.36
N ARG A 65 -6.00 -11.99 4.24
CA ARG A 65 -4.68 -12.61 4.26
C ARG A 65 -4.75 -14.10 4.62
N PHE A 66 -5.57 -14.45 5.60
CA PHE A 66 -5.79 -15.84 6.02
C PHE A 66 -6.32 -16.68 4.86
N LYS A 67 -7.34 -16.19 4.13
CA LYS A 67 -7.88 -16.85 2.95
C LYS A 67 -6.80 -17.09 1.88
N GLN A 68 -6.03 -16.04 1.54
CA GLN A 68 -4.92 -16.15 0.57
C GLN A 68 -3.86 -17.19 0.93
N LEU A 69 -3.60 -17.41 2.22
CA LEU A 69 -2.60 -18.35 2.72
C LEU A 69 -3.15 -19.77 2.90
N LYS A 70 -4.43 -19.89 3.27
CA LYS A 70 -5.14 -21.18 3.38
C LYS A 70 -5.22 -21.87 2.02
N ASP A 71 -5.46 -21.10 0.95
CA ASP A 71 -5.48 -21.59 -0.43
C ASP A 71 -4.11 -22.13 -0.90
N ARG A 72 -3.04 -21.92 -0.11
CA ARG A 72 -1.66 -22.32 -0.41
C ARG A 72 -1.09 -23.39 0.55
N THR A 73 -1.96 -24.13 1.25
CA THR A 73 -1.57 -25.26 2.13
C THR A 73 -0.68 -24.87 3.32
N PHE A 74 -0.72 -23.61 3.77
CA PHE A 74 0.00 -23.17 4.97
C PHE A 74 -0.90 -23.23 6.21
N ASN A 75 -0.40 -23.85 7.28
CA ASN A 75 -1.07 -23.88 8.58
C ASN A 75 -0.86 -22.52 9.28
N VAL A 76 -1.66 -21.52 8.94
CA VAL A 76 -1.60 -20.18 9.53
C VAL A 76 -2.72 -19.96 10.54
N SER A 77 -2.45 -19.15 11.57
CA SER A 77 -3.40 -18.79 12.62
C SER A 77 -3.90 -17.36 12.41
N LEU A 78 -5.22 -17.17 12.41
CA LEU A 78 -5.83 -15.83 12.25
C LEU A 78 -5.41 -14.87 13.38
N PRO A 79 -5.41 -15.25 14.68
CA PRO A 79 -4.85 -14.42 15.74
C PRO A 79 -3.39 -14.00 15.52
N ALA A 80 -2.56 -14.91 15.00
CA ALA A 80 -1.17 -14.60 14.70
C ALA A 80 -1.05 -13.56 13.56
N LEU A 81 -1.89 -13.68 12.52
CA LEU A 81 -1.94 -12.71 11.42
C LEU A 81 -2.38 -11.33 11.88
N ILE A 82 -3.38 -11.24 12.76
CA ILE A 82 -3.82 -9.96 13.34
C ILE A 82 -2.65 -9.30 14.07
N LYS A 83 -1.97 -10.03 14.95
CA LYS A 83 -0.82 -9.53 15.71
C LYS A 83 0.32 -9.05 14.79
N ASP A 84 0.61 -9.82 13.75
CA ASP A 84 1.67 -9.49 12.79
C ASP A 84 1.34 -8.25 11.97
N LEU A 85 0.08 -8.12 11.52
CA LEU A 85 -0.39 -6.96 10.77
C LEU A 85 -0.41 -5.69 11.63
N ASP A 86 -0.89 -5.77 12.88
CA ASP A 86 -0.90 -4.63 13.82
C ASP A 86 0.53 -4.15 14.13
N ALA A 87 1.44 -5.09 14.43
CA ALA A 87 2.85 -4.76 14.67
C ALA A 87 3.50 -4.10 13.43
N ARG A 88 3.11 -4.53 12.23
CA ARG A 88 3.57 -3.91 10.97
C ARG A 88 3.00 -2.51 10.80
N ASP A 89 1.71 -2.31 10.98
CA ASP A 89 1.06 -1.01 10.81
C ASP A 89 1.63 0.02 11.79
N LYS A 90 1.82 -0.36 13.05
CA LYS A 90 2.46 0.50 14.06
C LYS A 90 3.85 0.91 13.63
N ARG A 91 4.66 -0.01 13.09
CA ARG A 91 6.01 0.29 12.60
C ARG A 91 6.00 1.18 11.36
N ASP A 92 5.14 0.88 10.40
CA ASP A 92 5.02 1.62 9.14
C ASP A 92 4.54 3.07 9.42
N LYS A 93 3.66 3.30 10.41
CA LYS A 93 3.18 4.63 10.82
C LYS A 93 4.19 5.42 11.67
N SER A 94 4.93 4.76 12.56
CA SER A 94 5.82 5.43 13.53
C SER A 94 7.25 5.67 13.03
N ARG A 95 7.61 5.17 11.84
CA ARG A 95 8.96 5.35 11.29
C ARG A 95 9.29 6.84 11.08
N LYS A 96 10.48 7.26 11.52
CA LYS A 96 10.97 8.64 11.34
C LYS A 96 11.12 9.01 9.87
N SER A 97 11.57 8.07 9.04
CA SER A 97 11.73 8.29 7.61
C SER A 97 10.54 7.72 6.85
N SER A 98 9.90 8.58 6.05
CA SER A 98 8.81 8.24 5.13
C SER A 98 7.58 7.58 5.79
N PRO A 99 7.05 8.03 6.94
CA PRO A 99 5.94 7.35 7.62
C PRO A 99 4.76 7.05 6.69
N LEU A 100 4.07 5.93 6.95
CA LEU A 100 2.79 5.64 6.31
C LEU A 100 1.77 6.67 6.79
N ILE A 101 1.52 7.66 5.93
CA ILE A 101 0.54 8.72 6.11
C ILE A 101 -0.38 8.76 4.90
N ILE A 102 -1.56 9.34 5.07
CA ILE A 102 -2.44 9.67 3.95
C ILE A 102 -1.77 10.82 3.19
N PRO A 103 -1.39 10.66 1.91
CA PRO A 103 -0.82 11.75 1.15
C PRO A 103 -1.82 12.90 0.96
N GLU A 104 -1.32 14.13 0.90
CA GLU A 104 -2.15 15.29 0.60
C GLU A 104 -2.84 15.12 -0.77
N GLY A 105 -4.15 15.38 -0.80
CA GLY A 105 -4.99 15.24 -1.99
C GLY A 105 -5.34 13.79 -2.36
N ALA A 106 -4.98 12.80 -1.54
CA ALA A 106 -5.32 11.40 -1.82
C ALA A 106 -6.81 11.10 -1.67
N LEU A 107 -7.34 10.30 -2.59
CA LEU A 107 -8.64 9.66 -2.41
C LEU A 107 -8.49 8.50 -1.41
N VAL A 108 -9.10 8.64 -0.23
CA VAL A 108 -9.15 7.57 0.77
C VAL A 108 -10.32 6.64 0.43
N ILE A 109 -10.06 5.35 0.36
CA ILE A 109 -11.08 4.33 0.10
C ILE A 109 -11.04 3.31 1.24
N GLU A 110 -12.09 3.30 2.06
CA GLU A 110 -12.34 2.24 3.03
C GLU A 110 -12.89 1.03 2.29
N THR A 111 -12.21 -0.10 2.42
CA THR A 111 -12.49 -1.28 1.59
C THR A 111 -13.16 -2.41 2.37
N ASP A 112 -13.52 -2.23 3.64
CA ASP A 112 -14.08 -3.28 4.50
C ASP A 112 -15.20 -4.06 3.82
N ASP A 113 -16.22 -3.33 3.36
CA ASP A 113 -17.42 -3.89 2.75
C ASP A 113 -17.44 -3.77 1.22
N LEU A 114 -16.30 -3.46 0.60
CA LEU A 114 -16.20 -3.30 -0.84
C LEU A 114 -15.60 -4.55 -1.51
N SER A 115 -16.25 -4.98 -2.58
CA SER A 115 -15.69 -5.95 -3.51
C SER A 115 -14.55 -5.34 -4.34
N ILE A 116 -13.69 -6.19 -4.89
CA ILE A 116 -12.61 -5.76 -5.80
C ILE A 116 -13.15 -4.98 -7.02
N ILE A 117 -14.35 -5.32 -7.51
CA ILE A 117 -14.99 -4.65 -8.65
C ILE A 117 -15.41 -3.24 -8.26
N GLN A 118 -16.00 -3.06 -7.08
CA GLN A 118 -16.38 -1.73 -6.57
C GLN A 118 -15.16 -0.84 -6.36
N VAL A 119 -14.10 -1.36 -5.71
CA VAL A 119 -12.84 -0.60 -5.53
C VAL A 119 -12.24 -0.22 -6.89
N LYS A 120 -12.18 -1.16 -7.83
CA LYS A 120 -11.68 -0.90 -9.20
C LYS A 120 -12.47 0.23 -9.88
N ASN A 121 -13.80 0.23 -9.77
CA ASN A 121 -14.63 1.25 -10.41
C ASN A 121 -14.40 2.63 -9.77
N ILE A 122 -14.33 2.72 -8.44
CA ILE A 122 -14.02 3.97 -7.73
C ILE A 122 -12.66 4.54 -8.17
N VAL A 123 -11.63 3.67 -8.24
CA VAL A 123 -10.30 4.04 -8.72
C VAL A 123 -10.34 4.53 -10.16
N LYS A 124 -11.02 3.79 -11.05
CA LYS A 124 -11.16 4.15 -12.47
C LYS A 124 -11.86 5.50 -12.64
N ASP A 125 -12.93 5.75 -11.89
CA ASP A 125 -13.66 7.02 -11.94
C ASP A 125 -12.78 8.19 -11.50
N LYS A 126 -11.94 8.01 -10.48
CA LYS A 126 -10.98 9.04 -10.04
C LYS A 126 -9.92 9.34 -11.11
N VAL A 127 -9.39 8.31 -11.75
CA VAL A 127 -8.42 8.45 -12.86
C VAL A 127 -9.08 9.18 -14.03
N ASN A 128 -10.27 8.74 -14.45
CA ASN A 128 -11.01 9.35 -15.56
C ASN A 128 -11.36 10.82 -15.31
N LYS A 129 -11.71 11.19 -14.07
CA LYS A 129 -11.95 12.59 -13.70
C LYS A 129 -10.70 13.46 -13.80
N THR A 130 -9.52 12.88 -13.67
CA THR A 130 -8.24 13.61 -13.65
C THR A 130 -7.65 13.74 -15.05
N TYR A 131 -7.76 12.69 -15.87
CA TYR A 131 -7.05 12.60 -17.14
C TYR A 131 -7.96 12.33 -18.35
N GLY A 132 -9.28 12.20 -18.15
CA GLY A 132 -10.25 11.83 -19.19
C GLY A 132 -10.36 10.32 -19.38
N THR A 133 -11.24 9.89 -20.29
CA THR A 133 -11.54 8.47 -20.56
C THR A 133 -10.67 7.83 -21.64
N ASN A 134 -9.75 8.58 -22.24
CA ASN A 134 -8.95 8.16 -23.41
C ASN A 134 -7.55 7.64 -23.02
N ILE A 135 -7.38 7.18 -21.78
CA ILE A 135 -6.16 6.51 -21.31
C ILE A 135 -6.31 4.99 -21.42
#